data_AF-A0A447RKP8-F1
#
_entry.id   AF-A0A447RKP8-F1
#
_cell.length_a   1.000
_cell.length_b   1.000
_cell.length_c   1.000
_cell.angle_alpha   90.00
_cell.angle_beta   90.00
_cell.angle_gamma   90.00
#
_symmetry.space_group_name_H-M   'P 1'
#
loop_
_entity.id
_entity.type
_entity.pdbx_description
1 polymer ?
#
loop_
_entity_poly.entity_id
_entity_poly.type
_entity_poly.pdbx_seq_one_letter_code
_entity_poly.pdbx_strand_id
1 'polypeptide(L)'
;MKGRLFIAVSLLASSVSCAFAVDLPATVAPPSIQAGSWVLMDYTTGQVLTAGNEHQQRNPASLTKLMTGYVVDRAIDSHRITFDDIVHRG
;
A
#
# COMPACT_ATOMS: atom_id res chain seq x y z
N MET A 1 20.20 -54.34 15.03
CA MET A 1 19.76 -53.50 13.88
C MET A 1 18.51 -52.66 14.16
N LYS A 2 17.62 -53.07 15.09
CA LYS A 2 16.34 -52.38 15.39
C LYS A 2 16.50 -51.04 16.12
N GLY A 3 17.41 -50.92 17.09
CA GLY A 3 17.59 -49.68 17.88
C GLY A 3 18.17 -48.48 17.12
N ARG A 4 18.98 -48.72 16.07
CA ARG A 4 19.54 -47.64 15.22
C ARG A 4 18.47 -47.01 14.34
N LEU A 5 17.47 -47.81 13.93
CA LEU A 5 16.34 -47.36 13.13
C LEU A 5 15.39 -46.47 13.94
N PHE A 6 15.12 -46.82 15.20
CA PHE A 6 14.29 -46.01 16.10
C PHE A 6 14.91 -44.63 16.41
N ILE A 7 16.23 -44.58 16.59
CA ILE A 7 16.95 -43.32 16.82
C ILE A 7 16.91 -42.42 15.57
N ALA A 8 17.12 -42.99 14.38
CA ALA A 8 17.07 -42.24 13.12
C ALA A 8 15.67 -41.68 12.83
N VAL A 9 14.61 -42.45 13.12
CA VAL A 9 13.21 -42.00 12.95
C VAL A 9 12.88 -40.87 13.93
N SER A 10 13.36 -40.95 15.18
CA SER A 10 13.16 -39.90 16.19
C SER A 10 13.89 -38.59 15.81
N LEU A 11 15.12 -38.68 15.34
CA LEU A 11 15.89 -37.51 14.86
C LEU A 11 15.27 -36.87 13.62
N LEU A 12 14.76 -37.68 12.69
CA LEU A 12 14.07 -37.17 11.51
C LEU A 12 12.76 -36.47 11.90
N ALA A 13 11.97 -37.05 12.81
CA ALA A 13 10.75 -36.43 13.33
C ALA A 13 11.02 -35.09 14.02
N SER A 14 12.10 -34.99 14.81
CA SER A 14 12.46 -33.76 15.51
C SER A 14 12.88 -32.63 14.55
N SER A 15 13.44 -32.95 13.38
CA SER A 15 13.83 -31.95 12.38
C SER A 15 12.64 -31.30 11.65
N VAL A 16 11.51 -32.00 11.57
CA VAL A 16 10.29 -31.50 10.90
C VAL A 16 9.58 -30.42 11.72
N SER A 17 9.67 -30.46 13.05
CA SER A 17 8.99 -29.50 13.93
C SER A 17 9.58 -28.08 13.91
N CYS A 18 10.83 -27.89 13.48
CA CYS A 18 11.46 -26.56 13.44
C CYS A 18 11.10 -25.74 12.19
N ALA A 19 10.39 -26.30 11.21
CA ALA A 19 10.11 -25.64 9.93
C ALA A 19 8.85 -24.74 9.92
N PHE A 20 8.09 -24.66 11.02
CA PHE A 20 6.85 -23.89 11.10
C PHE A 20 6.97 -22.68 12.03
N ALA A 21 7.95 -21.80 11.76
CA ALA A 21 7.91 -20.44 12.28
C ALA A 21 7.14 -19.57 11.28
N VAL A 22 5.84 -19.38 11.54
CA VAL A 22 5.02 -18.45 10.78
C VAL A 22 5.25 -17.04 11.35
N ASP A 23 5.97 -16.21 10.60
CA ASP A 23 6.12 -14.78 10.86
C ASP A 23 4.83 -14.07 10.42
N LEU A 24 3.81 -14.07 11.28
CA LEU A 24 2.60 -13.31 11.03
C LEU A 24 2.91 -11.83 11.28
N PRO A 25 2.76 -10.94 10.28
CA PRO A 25 2.91 -9.52 10.52
C PRO A 25 1.96 -9.12 11.65
N ALA A 26 2.49 -8.44 12.66
CA ALA A 26 1.72 -7.91 13.77
C ALA A 26 0.71 -6.88 13.24
N THR A 27 -0.51 -7.33 12.95
CA THR A 27 -1.58 -6.46 12.48
C THR A 27 -2.03 -5.58 13.64
N VAL A 28 -1.52 -4.34 13.68
CA VAL A 28 -1.99 -3.33 14.64
C VAL A 28 -3.39 -2.92 14.24
N ALA A 29 -4.34 -2.94 15.18
CA ALA A 29 -5.69 -2.47 14.91
C ALA A 29 -5.63 -0.96 14.56
N PRO A 30 -6.26 -0.52 13.46
CA PRO A 30 -6.25 0.88 13.08
C PRO A 30 -6.98 1.74 14.14
N PRO A 31 -6.51 2.98 14.39
CA PRO A 31 -7.18 3.88 15.32
C PRO A 31 -8.57 4.28 14.80
N SER A 32 -9.44 4.73 15.71
CA SER A 32 -10.71 5.31 15.31
C SER A 32 -10.49 6.68 14.65
N ILE A 33 -10.98 6.85 13.43
CA ILE A 33 -10.89 8.10 12.67
C ILE A 33 -12.26 8.77 12.65
N GLN A 34 -12.33 10.02 13.11
CA GLN A 34 -13.56 10.82 13.08
C GLN A 34 -13.71 11.53 11.73
N ALA A 35 -13.91 10.78 10.66
CA ALA A 35 -14.14 11.29 9.32
C ALA A 35 -15.20 10.46 8.58
N GLY A 36 -15.88 11.05 7.60
CA GLY A 36 -16.87 10.33 6.80
C GLY A 36 -16.27 9.27 5.88
N SER A 37 -15.05 9.54 5.37
CA SER A 37 -14.22 8.62 4.58
C SER A 37 -12.74 8.94 4.80
N TRP A 38 -11.87 7.93 4.75
CA TRP A 38 -10.40 8.10 4.86
C TRP A 38 -9.65 6.94 4.18
N VAL A 39 -8.40 7.20 3.78
CA VAL A 39 -7.46 6.22 3.23
C VAL A 39 -6.05 6.53 3.72
N LEU A 40 -5.32 5.53 4.18
CA LEU A 40 -3.87 5.57 4.40
C LEU A 40 -3.21 4.59 3.42
N MET A 41 -2.30 5.08 2.59
CA MET A 41 -1.65 4.32 1.53
C MET A 41 -0.14 4.53 1.56
N ASP A 42 0.61 3.44 1.37
CA ASP A 42 2.05 3.50 1.13
C ASP A 42 2.34 4.03 -0.29
N TYR A 43 3.22 5.03 -0.39
CA TYR A 43 3.52 5.70 -1.66
C TYR A 43 4.26 4.81 -2.66
N THR A 44 5.20 3.99 -2.20
CA THR A 44 6.08 3.20 -3.07
C THR A 44 5.35 2.02 -3.69
N THR A 45 4.50 1.35 -2.91
CA THR A 45 3.80 0.12 -3.31
C THR A 45 2.36 0.36 -3.74
N GLY A 46 1.76 1.48 -3.36
CA GLY A 46 0.32 1.74 -3.51
C GLY A 46 -0.55 0.89 -2.57
N GLN A 47 0.04 0.20 -1.60
CA GLN A 47 -0.69 -0.63 -0.65
C GLN A 47 -1.55 0.25 0.27
N VAL A 48 -2.85 -0.02 0.33
CA VAL A 48 -3.75 0.57 1.34
C VAL A 48 -3.51 -0.14 2.68
N LEU A 49 -3.05 0.61 3.68
CA LEU A 49 -2.77 0.12 5.02
C LEU A 49 -4.04 0.09 5.90
N THR A 50 -4.89 1.11 5.75
CA THR A 50 -6.21 1.18 6.38
C THR A 50 -7.10 2.17 5.63
N ALA A 51 -8.40 1.92 5.61
CA ALA A 51 -9.38 2.76 4.93
C ALA A 51 -10.75 2.66 5.61
N GLY A 52 -11.61 3.64 5.35
CA GLY A 52 -13.01 3.61 5.72
C GLY A 52 -13.83 4.41 4.72
N ASN A 53 -14.91 3.81 4.20
CA ASN A 53 -15.80 4.40 3.18
C ASN A 53 -15.06 5.03 2.00
N GLU A 54 -13.93 4.46 1.58
CA GLU A 54 -13.00 5.02 0.61
C GLU A 54 -13.58 5.13 -0.81
N HIS A 55 -14.54 4.28 -1.14
CA HIS A 55 -15.24 4.30 -2.42
C HIS A 55 -16.56 5.11 -2.40
N GLN A 56 -16.91 5.70 -1.25
CA GLN A 56 -18.11 6.54 -1.16
C GLN A 56 -17.90 7.81 -1.99
N GLN A 57 -18.82 8.10 -2.91
CA GLN A 57 -18.78 9.34 -3.68
C GLN A 57 -19.02 10.56 -2.78
N ARG A 58 -18.10 11.52 -2.83
CA ARG A 58 -18.17 12.77 -2.07
C ARG A 58 -17.72 13.92 -2.97
N ASN A 59 -18.22 15.13 -2.72
CA ASN A 59 -17.77 16.32 -3.43
C ASN A 59 -16.33 16.66 -3.01
N PRO A 60 -15.34 16.65 -3.92
CA PRO A 60 -13.94 16.94 -3.61
C PRO A 60 -13.63 18.43 -3.37
N ALA A 61 -14.54 19.35 -3.73
CA ALA A 61 -14.37 20.79 -3.61
C ALA A 61 -13.00 21.27 -4.15
N SER A 62 -12.16 21.88 -3.31
CA SER A 62 -10.84 22.37 -3.71
C SER A 62 -9.86 21.27 -4.11
N LEU A 63 -10.06 20.01 -3.67
CA LEU A 63 -9.20 18.88 -4.03
C LEU A 63 -9.24 18.57 -5.53
N THR A 64 -10.26 19.01 -6.26
CA THR A 64 -10.29 18.95 -7.73
C THR A 64 -9.06 19.60 -8.37
N LYS A 65 -8.45 20.59 -7.70
CA LYS A 65 -7.21 21.25 -8.16
C LYS A 65 -6.03 20.28 -8.29
N LEU A 66 -6.03 19.15 -7.59
CA LEU A 66 -5.01 18.11 -7.76
C LEU A 66 -5.02 17.57 -9.19
N MET A 67 -6.20 17.29 -9.74
CA MET A 67 -6.34 16.86 -11.13
C MET A 67 -6.02 17.99 -12.12
N THR A 68 -6.40 19.23 -11.80
CA THR A 68 -6.01 20.39 -12.62
C THR A 68 -4.49 20.55 -12.72
N GLY A 69 -3.79 20.48 -11.58
CA GLY A 69 -2.34 20.52 -11.54
C GLY A 69 -1.71 19.33 -12.26
N TYR A 70 -2.26 18.13 -12.11
CA TYR A 70 -1.80 16.93 -12.81
C TYR A 70 -1.86 17.09 -14.33
N VAL A 71 -2.91 17.71 -14.87
CA VAL A 71 -3.03 17.96 -16.32
C VAL A 71 -1.95 18.95 -16.80
N VAL A 72 -1.67 19.99 -16.02
CA VAL A 72 -0.61 20.97 -16.33
C VAL A 72 0.76 20.29 -16.29
N ASP A 73 1.06 19.54 -15.24
CA ASP A 73 2.30 18.78 -15.09
C ASP A 73 2.54 17.83 -16.28
N ARG A 74 1.51 17.08 -16.69
CA ARG A 74 1.58 16.20 -17.87
C ARG A 74 1.79 16.97 -19.18
N ALA A 75 1.24 18.18 -19.31
CA ALA A 75 1.46 19.01 -20.49
C ALA A 75 2.92 19.49 -20.56
N ILE A 76 3.55 19.78 -19.42
CA ILE A 76 4.97 20.13 -19.33
C ILE A 76 5.85 18.91 -19.61
N ASP A 77 5.58 17.77 -18.97
CA ASP A 77 6.30 16.50 -19.18
C ASP A 77 6.28 16.06 -20.66
N SER A 78 5.13 16.25 -21.33
CA SER A 78 4.97 15.98 -22.76
C SER A 78 5.41 17.11 -23.70
N HIS A 79 6.10 18.14 -23.18
CA HIS A 79 6.66 19.27 -23.94
C HIS A 79 5.61 20.06 -24.75
N ARG A 80 4.34 20.06 -24.33
CA ARG A 80 3.26 20.82 -24.98
C ARG A 80 3.21 22.28 -24.55
N ILE A 81 3.64 22.54 -23.32
CA ILE A 81 3.79 23.88 -22.72
C ILE A 81 5.07 23.89 -21.89
N THR A 82 5.57 25.07 -21.58
CA THR A 82 6.71 25.27 -20.68
C THR A 82 6.34 26.15 -19.49
N PHE A 83 7.18 26.15 -18.45
CA PHE A 83 6.98 27.06 -17.31
C PHE A 83 7.12 28.54 -17.67
N ASP A 84 7.83 28.84 -18.76
CA ASP A 84 8.14 30.20 -19.22
C ASP A 84 7.12 30.72 -20.26
N ASP A 85 6.11 29.92 -20.61
CA ASP A 85 5.10 30.31 -21.59
C ASP A 85 4.28 31.53 -21.09
N ILE A 86 4.28 32.60 -21.88
CA ILE A 86 3.46 33.80 -21.59
C ILE A 86 1.99 33.48 -21.89
N VAL A 87 1.19 33.41 -20.83
CA VAL A 87 -0.27 33.26 -20.93
C VAL A 87 -0.91 34.61 -21.23
N HIS A 88 -1.53 34.73 -22.40
CA HIS A 88 -2.30 35.91 -22.77
C HIS A 88 -3.76 35.75 -22.36
N ARG A 89 -4.39 36.82 -21.86
CA ARG A 89 -5.86 36.85 -21.72
C ARG A 89 -6.45 37.12 -23.11
N GLY A 90 -7.32 36.22 -23.58
CA GLY A 90 -8.09 36.41 -24.81
C GLY A 90 -9.06 37.59 -24.74
#